data_AF-U4UJH9-F1
#
_entry.id   AF-U4UJH9-F1
#
_cell.length_a   1.000
_cell.length_b   1.000
_cell.length_c   1.000
_cell.angle_alpha   90.00
_cell.angle_beta   90.00
_cell.angle_gamma   90.00
#
_symmetry.space_group_name_H-M   'P 1'
#
loop_
_entity.id
_entity.type
_entity.pdbx_description
1 polymer ?
#
loop_
_entity_poly.entity_id
_entity_poly.type
_entity_poly.pdbx_seq_one_letter_code
_entity_poly.pdbx_strand_id
1 'polypeptide(L)'
;MAIFEREISTKVLLDDTEPISCHIENWQNINGHTEFVIRVHRGPFSDQTWKVYKRYNDFLKLHQMLQVSRIPLELPPKKLIGNLDPQFISERQQGLQKYLNSVLMNPILVSSLPARSFIDPANYCQPFGEIALQHVSLVLRGEFGWEVVGPLVEIGWRLRKHFYTIKCKSRAKDDLIGSWTDYGPDKYLDDKDMHSVFKSLHQIKASHPYIDHIDLCLCTDIGGLVVRDMNKNGSLRDLLCGAKPKLSFLKKYGNPKGHKLLTTDDIALYGRQILEALKFLHEKGFPYGHLHSGNILIENDRVKLIDIENGVLGVPSYYRPYFMQHKKISTLEAIDVYCFGHVLYEMAIGSPLHESYIGEEISECPQQIKKILESVLSHEACKNGLPTIDGLLDDPFFARVQLHLTDGDRAHFKIPSSVKEHLKTVVVKIEDRLKSGAKPETTHQSPGDDEQRGGEKEAPKSNGSGSAAEKQLKEQKSKDGSMKKNGNYLDRCDSVNSSAATSVGTATPPPADLCTLSSAGPTVPPPPPPPAPSIAPNIPPPPLSLQAVISNGSTGNSSSSTKDRSALLGAITSFDKAALKKVPAAAGNPHS
;
A
#
# COMPACT_ATOMS: atom_id res chain seq x y z
N MET A 1 12.88 -38.69 13.36
CA MET A 1 13.39 -37.38 13.81
C MET A 1 12.32 -36.35 13.47
N ALA A 2 11.79 -35.63 14.46
CA ALA A 2 10.95 -34.47 14.16
C ALA A 2 11.89 -33.33 13.77
N ILE A 3 11.97 -33.04 12.46
CA ILE A 3 12.53 -31.78 12.01
C ILE A 3 11.57 -30.70 12.50
N PHE A 4 12.10 -29.65 13.14
CA PHE A 4 11.30 -28.50 13.51
C PHE A 4 10.78 -27.84 12.23
N GLU A 5 9.53 -28.15 11.86
CA GLU A 5 8.72 -27.24 11.05
C GLU A 5 8.59 -25.95 11.86
N ARG A 6 9.48 -25.01 11.58
CA ARG A 6 9.22 -23.60 11.88
C ARG A 6 7.94 -23.26 11.14
N GLU A 7 6.88 -22.94 11.86
CA GLU A 7 5.72 -22.26 11.26
C GLU A 7 6.24 -21.01 10.55
N ILE A 8 6.31 -21.09 9.21
CA ILE A 8 6.57 -19.92 8.38
C ILE A 8 5.30 -19.09 8.51
N SER A 9 5.37 -17.98 9.25
CA SER A 9 4.19 -17.14 9.47
C SER A 9 3.71 -16.60 8.13
N THR A 10 2.54 -17.08 7.68
CA THR A 10 2.01 -16.77 6.35
C THR A 10 1.29 -15.43 6.28
N LYS A 11 1.14 -14.73 7.42
CA LYS A 11 0.59 -13.38 7.48
C LYS A 11 1.65 -12.37 7.91
N VAL A 12 1.53 -11.17 7.36
CA VAL A 12 2.37 -10.04 7.72
C VAL A 12 1.92 -9.50 9.08
N LEU A 13 2.75 -9.69 10.11
CA LEU A 13 2.47 -9.18 11.46
C LEU A 13 2.74 -7.67 11.60
N LEU A 14 3.48 -7.07 10.67
CA LEU A 14 3.75 -5.64 10.64
C LEU A 14 2.50 -4.87 10.18
N ASP A 15 2.08 -3.90 11.00
CA ASP A 15 1.09 -2.91 10.62
C ASP A 15 1.77 -1.72 9.94
N ASP A 16 1.75 -1.69 8.61
CA ASP A 16 2.34 -0.60 7.82
C ASP A 16 1.67 0.77 8.08
N THR A 17 0.52 0.84 8.79
CA THR A 17 -0.12 2.10 9.20
C THR A 17 0.33 2.62 10.56
N GLU A 18 1.09 1.84 11.34
CA GLU A 18 1.62 2.36 12.61
C GLU A 18 2.44 3.65 12.37
N PRO A 19 2.16 4.73 13.15
CA PRO A 19 2.92 5.96 13.10
C PRO A 19 4.40 5.69 13.28
N ILE A 20 5.25 6.48 12.62
CA ILE A 20 6.69 6.30 12.70
C ILE A 20 7.37 7.66 12.76
N SER A 21 8.21 7.85 13.76
CA SER A 21 8.96 9.08 13.99
C SER A 21 10.45 8.79 14.03
N CYS A 22 11.27 9.82 13.84
CA CYS A 22 12.72 9.66 13.90
C CYS A 22 13.43 10.93 14.35
N HIS A 23 14.58 10.74 14.99
CA HIS A 23 15.45 11.81 15.46
C HIS A 23 16.89 11.54 15.05
N ILE A 24 17.56 12.55 14.48
CA ILE A 24 18.99 12.50 14.16
C ILE A 24 19.77 12.86 15.43
N GLU A 25 20.18 11.85 16.18
CA GLU A 25 20.84 12.00 17.48
C GLU A 25 22.26 12.56 17.35
N ASN A 26 23.01 12.09 16.35
CA ASN A 26 24.43 12.41 16.18
C ASN A 26 24.88 12.14 14.73
N TRP A 27 26.15 12.35 14.45
CA TRP A 27 26.81 11.96 13.21
C TRP A 27 28.17 11.29 13.49
N GLN A 28 28.66 10.54 12.52
CA GLN A 28 29.96 9.88 12.55
C GLN A 28 30.70 10.09 11.23
N ASN A 29 32.03 10.11 11.27
CA ASN A 29 32.86 10.07 10.06
C ASN A 29 33.27 8.63 9.78
N ILE A 30 32.79 8.06 8.67
CA ILE A 30 33.15 6.73 8.19
C ILE A 30 33.78 6.90 6.81
N ASN A 31 35.02 6.45 6.65
CA ASN A 31 35.76 6.44 5.39
C ASN A 31 35.77 7.81 4.65
N GLY A 32 35.86 8.93 5.39
CA GLY A 32 35.86 10.27 4.81
C GLY A 32 34.47 10.81 4.45
N HIS A 33 33.39 10.18 4.94
CA HIS A 33 32.02 10.60 4.73
C HIS A 33 31.28 10.78 6.06
N THR A 34 30.47 11.83 6.16
CA THR A 34 29.54 12.04 7.28
C THR A 34 28.32 11.16 7.11
N GLU A 35 28.10 10.26 8.06
CA GLU A 35 26.85 9.52 8.24
C GLU A 35 26.09 10.09 9.44
N PHE A 36 24.80 10.33 9.26
CA PHE A 36 23.88 10.74 10.32
C PHE A 36 23.29 9.49 10.98
N VAL A 37 23.31 9.48 12.31
CA VAL A 37 22.77 8.42 13.16
C VAL A 37 21.32 8.79 13.49
N ILE A 38 20.39 8.10 12.84
CA ILE A 38 18.96 8.36 12.96
C ILE A 38 18.35 7.29 13.86
N ARG A 39 17.88 7.66 15.05
CA ARG A 39 17.03 6.80 15.87
C ARG A 39 15.60 6.87 15.35
N VAL A 40 14.99 5.71 15.13
CA VAL A 40 13.63 5.56 14.61
C VAL A 40 12.77 4.90 15.69
N HIS A 41 11.50 5.28 15.76
CA HIS A 41 10.52 4.80 16.73
C HIS A 41 9.20 4.51 16.03
N ARG A 42 8.65 3.30 16.23
CA ARG A 42 7.38 2.85 15.63
C ARG A 42 6.28 2.73 16.68
N GLY A 43 5.12 3.28 16.36
CA GLY A 43 3.91 3.25 17.17
C GLY A 43 4.00 4.18 18.38
N PRO A 44 2.92 4.89 18.76
CA PRO A 44 2.93 5.81 19.91
C PRO A 44 3.10 5.11 21.28
N PHE A 45 2.98 3.78 21.33
CA PHE A 45 2.94 3.00 22.58
C PHE A 45 3.92 1.82 22.60
N SER A 46 4.99 1.86 21.79
CA SER A 46 5.93 0.76 21.67
C SER A 46 7.37 1.18 21.94
N ASP A 47 8.10 0.39 22.73
CA ASP A 47 9.54 0.58 22.95
C ASP A 47 10.39 0.20 21.71
N GLN A 48 9.77 -0.13 20.57
CA GLN A 48 10.47 -0.52 19.35
C GLN A 48 11.21 0.68 18.77
N THR A 49 12.49 0.78 19.13
CA THR A 49 13.42 1.74 18.55
C THR A 49 14.65 1.04 18.00
N TRP A 50 15.13 1.53 16.86
CA TRP A 50 16.37 1.09 16.22
C TRP A 50 17.12 2.30 15.68
N LYS A 51 18.33 2.09 15.17
CA LYS A 51 19.11 3.13 14.50
C LYS A 51 19.35 2.78 13.05
N VAL A 52 19.22 3.76 12.16
CA VAL A 52 19.68 3.68 10.77
C VAL A 52 20.74 4.74 10.53
N TYR A 53 21.69 4.41 9.66
CA TYR A 53 22.83 5.26 9.32
C TYR A 53 22.65 5.72 7.88
N LYS A 54 22.67 7.03 7.64
CA LYS A 54 22.42 7.63 6.32
C LYS A 54 23.39 8.78 6.06
N ARG A 55 24.04 8.78 4.91
CA ARG A 55 24.81 9.95 4.44
C ARG A 55 23.92 10.88 3.64
N TYR A 56 24.33 12.14 3.50
CA TYR A 56 23.59 13.17 2.75
C TYR A 56 23.09 12.71 1.35
N ASN A 57 23.89 11.94 0.61
CA ASN A 57 23.51 11.46 -0.73
C ASN A 57 22.32 10.48 -0.71
N ASP A 58 22.03 9.84 0.42
CA ASP A 58 20.87 8.95 0.54
C ASP A 58 19.59 9.78 0.73
N PHE A 59 19.65 10.88 1.50
CA PHE A 59 18.57 11.86 1.59
C PHE A 59 18.28 12.52 0.23
N LEU A 60 19.33 12.80 -0.56
CA LEU A 60 19.16 13.30 -1.92
C LEU A 60 18.40 12.32 -2.82
N LYS A 61 18.73 11.01 -2.74
CA LYS A 61 18.00 9.96 -3.48
C LYS A 61 16.54 9.91 -3.05
N LEU A 62 16.27 9.88 -1.73
CA LEU A 62 14.91 9.92 -1.19
C LEU A 62 14.16 11.15 -1.73
N HIS A 63 14.75 12.33 -1.64
CA HIS A 63 14.17 13.57 -2.15
C HIS A 63 13.83 13.48 -3.65
N GLN A 64 14.76 12.99 -4.48
CA GLN A 64 14.54 12.78 -5.91
C GLN A 64 13.38 11.81 -6.21
N MET A 65 13.22 10.75 -5.41
CA MET A 65 12.08 9.82 -5.54
C MET A 65 10.76 10.47 -5.13
N LEU A 66 10.75 11.26 -4.05
CA LEU A 66 9.55 11.92 -3.54
C LEU A 66 9.09 13.13 -4.38
N GLN A 67 9.95 13.73 -5.21
CA GLN A 67 9.60 14.84 -6.11
C GLN A 67 8.42 14.54 -7.04
N VAL A 68 8.14 13.27 -7.35
CA VAL A 68 6.96 12.87 -8.15
C VAL A 68 5.62 13.28 -7.49
N SER A 69 5.61 13.46 -6.16
CA SER A 69 4.45 13.94 -5.40
C SER A 69 4.11 15.41 -5.64
N ARG A 70 5.09 16.21 -6.06
CA ARG A 70 5.03 17.69 -6.13
C ARG A 70 4.69 18.39 -4.81
N ILE A 71 4.85 17.70 -3.67
CA ILE A 71 4.84 18.36 -2.36
C ILE A 71 6.11 19.19 -2.24
N PRO A 72 6.03 20.48 -1.83
CA PRO A 72 7.23 21.29 -1.59
C PRO A 72 7.98 20.72 -0.38
N LEU A 73 9.17 20.16 -0.65
CA LEU A 73 10.08 19.61 0.36
C LEU A 73 11.41 20.34 0.29
N GLU A 74 11.90 20.83 1.42
CA GLU A 74 13.18 21.54 1.51
C GLU A 74 14.29 20.57 1.91
N LEU A 75 15.23 20.29 1.00
CA LEU A 75 16.45 19.55 1.30
C LEU A 75 17.61 20.54 1.48
N PRO A 76 18.41 20.48 2.57
CA PRO A 76 19.59 21.33 2.76
C PRO A 76 20.57 21.20 1.58
N PRO A 77 21.27 22.27 1.17
CA PRO A 77 22.09 22.23 -0.03
C PRO A 77 23.34 21.33 0.09
N LYS A 78 23.84 20.91 -1.08
CA LYS A 78 25.20 20.38 -1.21
C LYS A 78 26.22 21.49 -0.94
N LYS A 79 27.31 21.13 -0.26
CA LYS A 79 28.50 21.95 -0.05
C LYS A 79 29.69 21.10 -0.47
N LEU A 80 30.56 21.63 -1.32
CA LEU A 80 31.69 20.91 -1.92
C LEU A 80 33.02 21.14 -1.20
N ILE A 81 33.16 22.29 -0.52
CA ILE A 81 34.36 22.68 0.23
C ILE A 81 33.95 22.91 1.69
N GLY A 82 34.69 22.37 2.67
CA GLY A 82 34.30 22.44 4.07
C GLY A 82 32.99 21.68 4.36
N ASN A 83 32.81 20.53 3.72
CA ASN A 83 31.68 19.62 3.93
C ASN A 83 31.84 18.73 5.17
N LEU A 84 33.07 18.63 5.70
CA LEU A 84 33.43 17.95 6.95
C LEU A 84 33.60 18.92 8.14
N ASP A 85 33.34 20.21 7.95
CA ASP A 85 33.36 21.22 9.00
C ASP A 85 32.26 20.94 10.05
N PRO A 86 32.59 20.80 11.35
CA PRO A 86 31.62 20.46 12.39
C PRO A 86 30.44 21.43 12.50
N GLN A 87 30.67 22.74 12.31
CA GLN A 87 29.58 23.73 12.36
C GLN A 87 28.59 23.47 11.23
N PHE A 88 29.10 23.35 10.00
CA PHE A 88 28.26 23.03 8.84
C PHE A 88 27.56 21.66 8.93
N ILE A 89 28.20 20.65 9.56
CA ILE A 89 27.53 19.36 9.79
C ILE A 89 26.35 19.54 10.75
N SER A 90 26.48 20.34 11.81
CA SER A 90 25.41 20.65 12.76
C SER A 90 24.24 21.39 12.09
N GLU A 91 24.54 22.44 11.30
CA GLU A 91 23.54 23.16 10.50
C GLU A 91 22.79 22.21 9.55
N ARG A 92 23.53 21.32 8.87
CA ARG A 92 22.96 20.29 7.99
C ARG A 92 22.12 19.27 8.77
N GLN A 93 22.54 18.83 9.95
CA GLN A 93 21.78 17.90 10.79
C GLN A 93 20.40 18.46 11.13
N GLN A 94 20.33 19.73 11.55
CA GLN A 94 19.06 20.42 11.83
C GLN A 94 18.18 20.51 10.58
N GLY A 95 18.76 20.86 9.43
CA GLY A 95 18.02 20.91 8.16
C GLY A 95 17.51 19.54 7.70
N LEU A 96 18.29 18.48 7.89
CA LEU A 96 17.89 17.11 7.56
C LEU A 96 16.82 16.57 8.52
N GLN A 97 16.84 16.97 9.79
CA GLN A 97 15.76 16.67 10.74
C GLN A 97 14.45 17.32 10.30
N LYS A 98 14.47 18.61 9.93
CA LYS A 98 13.28 19.31 9.40
C LYS A 98 12.74 18.61 8.16
N TYR A 99 13.60 18.25 7.22
CA TYR A 99 13.23 17.48 6.03
C TYR A 99 12.56 16.13 6.37
N LEU A 100 13.11 15.36 7.31
CA LEU A 100 12.50 14.09 7.73
C LEU A 100 11.15 14.30 8.42
N ASN A 101 11.02 15.33 9.27
CA ASN A 101 9.74 15.66 9.89
C ASN A 101 8.68 15.95 8.81
N SER A 102 8.97 16.77 7.80
CA SER A 102 8.05 17.05 6.69
C SER A 102 7.66 15.80 5.89
N VAL A 103 8.59 14.84 5.70
CA VAL A 103 8.31 13.58 5.00
C VAL A 103 7.45 12.63 5.84
N LEU A 104 7.72 12.50 7.14
CA LEU A 104 7.03 11.54 8.01
C LEU A 104 5.69 12.06 8.55
N MET A 105 5.53 13.38 8.70
CA MET A 105 4.25 14.00 9.11
C MET A 105 3.23 14.06 7.97
N ASN A 106 3.65 13.96 6.70
CA ASN A 106 2.72 13.95 5.57
C ASN A 106 2.19 12.52 5.30
N PRO A 107 0.86 12.25 5.41
CA PRO A 107 0.31 10.90 5.28
C PRO A 107 0.58 10.22 3.92
N ILE A 108 0.72 11.01 2.86
CA ILE A 108 0.91 10.52 1.49
C ILE A 108 2.38 10.15 1.26
N LEU A 109 3.32 10.93 1.79
CA LEU A 109 4.75 10.63 1.72
C LEU A 109 5.13 9.47 2.64
N VAL A 110 4.66 9.44 3.90
CA VAL A 110 5.01 8.38 4.87
C VAL A 110 4.41 7.02 4.51
N SER A 111 3.37 6.96 3.68
CA SER A 111 2.81 5.71 3.14
C SER A 111 3.58 5.18 1.92
N SER A 112 4.59 5.90 1.43
CA SER A 112 5.36 5.50 0.23
C SER A 112 6.54 4.59 0.55
N LEU A 113 6.84 3.66 -0.36
CA LEU A 113 7.98 2.74 -0.22
C LEU A 113 9.33 3.48 -0.08
N PRO A 114 9.62 4.59 -0.80
CA PRO A 114 10.85 5.34 -0.61
C PRO A 114 11.01 5.87 0.82
N ALA A 115 9.95 6.43 1.42
CA ALA A 115 10.00 6.95 2.78
C ALA A 115 10.19 5.81 3.81
N ARG A 116 9.38 4.75 3.72
CA ARG A 116 9.42 3.63 4.68
C ARG A 116 10.72 2.82 4.59
N SER A 117 11.23 2.53 3.40
CA SER A 117 12.54 1.86 3.23
C SER A 117 13.74 2.72 3.61
N PHE A 118 13.61 4.06 3.61
CA PHE A 118 14.67 4.93 4.10
C PHE A 118 14.88 4.75 5.61
N ILE A 119 13.83 4.83 6.42
CA ILE A 119 13.90 4.73 7.89
C ILE A 119 13.82 3.28 8.44
N ASP A 120 13.28 2.34 7.68
CA ASP A 120 13.13 0.93 8.07
C ASP A 120 13.55 -0.02 6.92
N PRO A 121 14.83 -0.03 6.54
CA PRO A 121 15.29 -0.89 5.45
C PRO A 121 15.11 -2.38 5.75
N ALA A 122 15.04 -2.79 7.02
CA ALA A 122 14.90 -4.21 7.40
C ALA A 122 13.54 -4.80 6.99
N ASN A 123 12.46 -4.02 7.12
CA ASN A 123 11.10 -4.48 6.80
C ASN A 123 10.64 -4.15 5.37
N TYR A 124 11.40 -3.33 4.64
CA TYR A 124 11.03 -2.81 3.30
C TYR A 124 12.13 -2.91 2.23
N CYS A 125 13.12 -3.81 2.40
CA CYS A 125 14.14 -4.10 1.37
C CYS A 125 13.70 -5.14 0.31
N GLN A 126 12.58 -5.83 0.53
CA GLN A 126 12.14 -6.92 -0.35
C GLN A 126 11.53 -6.39 -1.66
N PRO A 127 11.70 -7.10 -2.79
CA PRO A 127 11.11 -6.73 -4.07
C PRO A 127 9.61 -7.12 -4.12
N PHE A 128 8.79 -6.43 -3.32
CA PHE A 128 7.38 -6.79 -3.11
C PHE A 128 6.58 -6.98 -4.41
N GLY A 129 6.77 -6.12 -5.40
CA GLY A 129 6.09 -6.22 -6.69
C GLY A 129 6.47 -7.44 -7.54
N GLU A 130 7.72 -7.92 -7.42
CA GLU A 130 8.18 -9.14 -8.10
C GLU A 130 7.62 -10.39 -7.42
N ILE A 131 7.63 -10.41 -6.08
CA ILE A 131 7.05 -11.47 -5.26
C ILE A 131 5.54 -11.60 -5.54
N ALA A 132 4.81 -10.49 -5.46
CA ALA A 132 3.38 -10.46 -5.79
C ALA A 132 3.10 -10.90 -7.24
N LEU A 133 3.94 -10.53 -8.21
CA LEU A 133 3.78 -10.96 -9.60
C LEU A 133 3.97 -12.48 -9.76
N GLN A 134 4.91 -13.08 -9.02
CA GLN A 134 5.09 -14.53 -9.00
C GLN A 134 3.83 -15.24 -8.46
N HIS A 135 3.24 -14.73 -7.37
CA HIS A 135 2.03 -15.30 -6.79
C HIS A 135 0.80 -15.14 -7.70
N VAL A 136 0.58 -13.97 -8.29
CA VAL A 136 -0.48 -13.75 -9.29
C VAL A 136 -0.30 -14.70 -10.49
N SER A 137 0.92 -14.84 -11.00
CA SER A 137 1.23 -15.73 -12.12
C SER A 137 1.05 -17.22 -11.78
N LEU A 138 1.26 -17.61 -10.53
CA LEU A 138 1.04 -18.96 -10.04
C LEU A 138 -0.46 -19.27 -9.90
N VAL A 139 -1.22 -18.37 -9.27
CA VAL A 139 -2.66 -18.53 -9.03
C VAL A 139 -3.44 -18.53 -10.35
N LEU A 140 -3.17 -17.58 -11.25
CA LEU A 140 -3.84 -17.52 -12.56
C LEU A 140 -3.51 -18.71 -13.47
N ARG A 141 -2.44 -19.48 -13.20
CA ARG A 141 -2.14 -20.72 -13.94
C ARG A 141 -3.23 -21.78 -13.79
N GLY A 142 -3.94 -21.79 -12.65
CA GLY A 142 -5.08 -22.68 -12.42
C GLY A 142 -6.36 -22.23 -13.16
N GLU A 143 -6.44 -20.97 -13.55
CA GLU A 143 -7.68 -20.35 -14.04
C GLU A 143 -7.74 -20.29 -15.56
N PHE A 144 -8.60 -21.12 -16.16
CA PHE A 144 -8.65 -21.26 -17.60
C PHE A 144 -9.04 -19.94 -18.30
N GLY A 145 -8.10 -19.39 -19.06
CA GLY A 145 -8.31 -18.21 -19.89
C GLY A 145 -8.03 -16.88 -19.20
N TRP A 146 -7.52 -16.88 -17.98
CA TRP A 146 -7.05 -15.67 -17.30
C TRP A 146 -5.53 -15.51 -17.47
N GLU A 147 -5.08 -14.28 -17.74
CA GLU A 147 -3.65 -13.96 -17.87
C GLU A 147 -3.32 -12.60 -17.26
N VAL A 148 -2.17 -12.51 -16.59
CA VAL A 148 -1.59 -11.23 -16.16
C VAL A 148 -0.79 -10.62 -17.29
N VAL A 149 -1.07 -9.35 -17.63
CA VAL A 149 -0.41 -8.63 -18.73
C VAL A 149 0.81 -7.85 -18.24
N GLY A 150 0.69 -7.21 -17.07
CA GLY A 150 1.78 -6.42 -16.48
C GLY A 150 1.32 -5.58 -15.29
N PRO A 151 2.27 -5.02 -14.52
CA PRO A 151 1.99 -4.26 -13.30
C PRO A 151 1.47 -2.84 -13.58
N LEU A 152 0.55 -2.38 -12.75
CA LEU A 152 0.10 -1.00 -12.63
C LEU A 152 0.81 -0.37 -11.42
N VAL A 153 1.98 0.21 -11.68
CA VAL A 153 2.96 0.60 -10.66
C VAL A 153 2.40 1.66 -9.70
N GLU A 154 2.38 1.30 -8.41
CA GLU A 154 2.11 2.19 -7.26
C GLU A 154 0.80 3.01 -7.36
N ILE A 155 -0.25 2.53 -8.03
CA ILE A 155 -1.51 3.32 -8.20
C ILE A 155 -2.33 3.49 -6.91
N GLY A 156 -2.05 2.68 -5.87
CA GLY A 156 -2.68 2.70 -4.55
C GLY A 156 -1.69 2.99 -3.42
N TRP A 157 -2.19 3.16 -2.19
CA TRP A 157 -1.43 3.63 -1.03
C TRP A 157 -0.76 2.52 -0.19
N ARG A 158 -1.25 1.28 -0.28
CA ARG A 158 -0.76 0.16 0.54
C ARG A 158 0.48 -0.46 -0.09
N LEU A 159 1.56 -0.55 0.68
CA LEU A 159 2.85 -1.12 0.24
C LEU A 159 2.76 -2.58 -0.19
N ARG A 160 1.83 -3.34 0.41
CA ARG A 160 1.63 -4.78 0.20
C ARG A 160 0.38 -5.09 -0.63
N LYS A 161 -0.15 -4.09 -1.36
CA LYS A 161 -1.21 -4.27 -2.36
C LYS A 161 -0.71 -3.87 -3.74
N HIS A 162 -0.64 -4.85 -4.64
CA HIS A 162 -0.06 -4.71 -5.97
C HIS A 162 -1.15 -4.83 -7.03
N PHE A 163 -1.10 -3.97 -8.05
CA PHE A 163 -2.12 -3.88 -9.07
C PHE A 163 -1.56 -4.32 -10.43
N TYR A 164 -2.41 -4.94 -11.25
CA TYR A 164 -2.04 -5.51 -12.53
C TYR A 164 -3.14 -5.29 -13.56
N THR A 165 -2.77 -5.11 -14.83
CA THR A 165 -3.70 -5.31 -15.94
C THR A 165 -3.85 -6.82 -16.16
N ILE A 166 -5.10 -7.28 -16.14
CA ILE A 166 -5.49 -8.66 -16.39
C ILE A 166 -6.24 -8.74 -17.71
N LYS A 167 -6.19 -9.90 -18.36
CA LYS A 167 -7.10 -10.25 -19.47
C LYS A 167 -7.81 -11.56 -19.16
N CYS A 168 -9.03 -11.67 -19.66
CA CYS A 168 -9.79 -12.91 -19.71
C CYS A 168 -10.15 -13.24 -21.16
N LYS A 169 -9.92 -14.47 -21.62
CA LYS A 169 -10.14 -14.87 -23.03
C LYS A 169 -11.59 -14.73 -23.48
N SER A 170 -12.57 -14.91 -22.58
CA SER A 170 -14.00 -14.68 -22.86
C SER A 170 -14.37 -13.19 -22.88
N ARG A 171 -13.61 -12.33 -22.19
CA ARG A 171 -13.80 -10.88 -22.07
C ARG A 171 -12.64 -10.09 -22.71
N ALA A 172 -12.13 -10.54 -23.85
CA ALA A 172 -10.84 -10.07 -24.40
C ALA A 172 -10.79 -8.58 -24.84
N LYS A 173 -11.91 -7.86 -24.82
CA LYS A 173 -12.01 -6.41 -25.11
C LYS A 173 -12.07 -5.54 -23.86
N ASP A 174 -12.25 -6.15 -22.70
CA ASP A 174 -12.52 -5.44 -21.44
C ASP A 174 -11.18 -5.13 -20.73
N ASP A 175 -11.06 -3.93 -20.16
CA ASP A 175 -9.88 -3.51 -19.40
C ASP A 175 -10.09 -3.98 -17.96
N LEU A 176 -9.42 -5.06 -17.55
CA LEU A 176 -9.60 -5.66 -16.23
C LEU A 176 -8.43 -5.29 -15.31
N ILE A 177 -8.75 -4.95 -14.06
CA ILE A 177 -7.78 -4.68 -13.00
C ILE A 177 -7.76 -5.83 -12.00
N GLY A 178 -6.59 -6.43 -11.82
CA GLY A 178 -6.31 -7.38 -10.74
C GLY A 178 -5.59 -6.68 -9.60
N SER A 179 -5.96 -6.96 -8.36
CA SER A 179 -5.24 -6.55 -7.17
C SER A 179 -4.84 -7.76 -6.33
N TRP A 180 -3.53 -7.92 -6.11
CA TRP A 180 -2.95 -8.86 -5.15
C TRP A 180 -2.76 -8.17 -3.82
N THR A 181 -3.17 -8.81 -2.72
CA THR A 181 -3.01 -8.28 -1.36
C THR A 181 -2.50 -9.38 -0.44
N ASP A 182 -1.36 -9.16 0.20
CA ASP A 182 -0.82 -10.06 1.24
C ASP A 182 -1.72 -10.03 2.48
N TYR A 183 -1.79 -11.13 3.24
CA TYR A 183 -2.53 -11.16 4.49
C TYR A 183 -1.90 -10.24 5.55
N GLY A 184 -2.73 -9.40 6.16
CA GLY A 184 -2.30 -8.48 7.22
C GLY A 184 -2.37 -9.05 8.64
N PRO A 185 -2.06 -8.23 9.66
CA PRO A 185 -1.98 -8.67 11.05
C PRO A 185 -3.32 -9.22 11.58
N ASP A 186 -4.44 -8.74 11.02
CA ASP A 186 -5.79 -9.10 11.45
C ASP A 186 -6.37 -10.31 10.69
N LYS A 187 -5.56 -11.05 9.92
CA LYS A 187 -5.96 -12.37 9.39
C LYS A 187 -6.17 -13.32 10.56
N TYR A 188 -7.44 -13.56 10.90
CA TYR A 188 -7.88 -14.46 11.97
C TYR A 188 -8.66 -15.68 11.46
N LEU A 189 -9.02 -15.72 10.18
CA LEU A 189 -9.59 -16.91 9.52
C LEU A 189 -8.49 -17.92 9.19
N ASP A 190 -8.81 -19.20 9.37
CA ASP A 190 -8.05 -20.28 8.75
C ASP A 190 -8.24 -20.29 7.22
N ASP A 191 -7.42 -21.06 6.51
CA ASP A 191 -7.44 -21.02 5.05
C ASP A 191 -8.70 -21.66 4.46
N LYS A 192 -9.30 -22.66 5.12
CA LYS A 192 -10.52 -23.33 4.66
C LYS A 192 -11.73 -22.37 4.72
N ASP A 193 -11.84 -21.61 5.80
CA ASP A 193 -12.86 -20.57 5.92
C ASP A 193 -12.56 -19.40 4.99
N MET A 194 -11.29 -19.01 4.82
CA MET A 194 -10.92 -17.97 3.85
C MET A 194 -11.37 -18.33 2.42
N HIS A 195 -11.11 -19.54 1.95
CA HIS A 195 -11.61 -20.03 0.65
C HIS A 195 -13.15 -20.01 0.59
N SER A 196 -13.82 -20.33 1.70
CA SER A 196 -15.28 -20.30 1.79
C SER A 196 -15.85 -18.87 1.75
N VAL A 197 -15.15 -17.90 2.35
CA VAL A 197 -15.46 -16.47 2.25
C VAL A 197 -15.22 -15.95 0.84
N PHE A 198 -14.05 -16.22 0.24
CA PHE A 198 -13.71 -15.76 -1.11
C PHE A 198 -14.71 -16.30 -2.16
N LYS A 199 -15.11 -17.57 -2.04
CA LYS A 199 -16.20 -18.16 -2.83
C LYS A 199 -17.55 -17.46 -2.61
N SER A 200 -17.81 -16.90 -1.43
CA SER A 200 -19.03 -16.15 -1.12
C SER A 200 -18.95 -14.71 -1.67
N LEU A 201 -17.77 -14.08 -1.63
CA LEU A 201 -17.51 -12.76 -2.22
C LEU A 201 -17.68 -12.77 -3.73
N HIS A 202 -17.13 -13.77 -4.43
CA HIS A 202 -17.34 -13.95 -5.87
C HIS A 202 -18.83 -14.23 -6.24
N GLN A 203 -19.64 -14.71 -5.31
CA GLN A 203 -21.09 -14.86 -5.49
C GLN A 203 -21.88 -13.56 -5.28
N ILE A 204 -21.23 -12.44 -4.91
CA ILE A 204 -21.84 -11.12 -4.97
C ILE A 204 -22.00 -10.76 -6.45
N LYS A 205 -23.20 -11.04 -6.95
CA LYS A 205 -23.59 -10.75 -8.32
C LYS A 205 -23.52 -9.25 -8.59
N ALA A 206 -23.26 -8.88 -9.84
CA ALA A 206 -23.37 -7.50 -10.34
C ALA A 206 -24.73 -6.83 -10.06
N SER A 207 -25.75 -7.60 -9.64
CA SER A 207 -27.03 -7.10 -9.14
C SER A 207 -26.96 -6.39 -7.78
N HIS A 208 -25.86 -6.41 -7.03
CA HIS A 208 -25.83 -5.62 -5.80
C HIS A 208 -25.85 -4.11 -6.15
N PRO A 209 -26.81 -3.31 -5.64
CA PRO A 209 -26.93 -1.92 -6.05
C PRO A 209 -25.67 -1.11 -5.71
N TYR A 210 -25.15 -1.22 -4.48
CA TYR A 210 -24.11 -0.32 -3.95
C TYR A 210 -22.76 -0.96 -3.60
N ILE A 211 -22.51 -2.18 -4.07
CA ILE A 211 -21.23 -2.90 -3.89
C ILE A 211 -20.83 -3.36 -5.29
N ASP A 212 -19.55 -3.23 -5.59
CA ASP A 212 -19.02 -3.57 -6.90
C ASP A 212 -18.97 -5.08 -7.16
N HIS A 213 -19.00 -5.46 -8.44
CA HIS A 213 -18.85 -6.86 -8.82
C HIS A 213 -17.41 -7.35 -8.63
N ILE A 214 -17.24 -8.67 -8.55
CA ILE A 214 -15.95 -9.35 -8.47
C ILE A 214 -15.93 -10.46 -9.52
N ASP A 215 -15.25 -10.21 -10.63
CA ASP A 215 -15.10 -11.14 -11.75
C ASP A 215 -14.30 -12.39 -11.41
N LEU A 216 -13.30 -12.25 -10.54
CA LEU A 216 -12.46 -13.34 -10.05
C LEU A 216 -12.01 -13.05 -8.62
N CYS A 217 -12.16 -14.01 -7.71
CA CYS A 217 -11.77 -13.89 -6.31
C CYS A 217 -11.07 -15.17 -5.87
N LEU A 218 -9.76 -15.10 -5.61
CA LEU A 218 -8.92 -16.26 -5.29
C LEU A 218 -8.04 -15.94 -4.08
N CYS A 219 -7.79 -16.94 -3.26
CA CYS A 219 -6.91 -16.84 -2.09
C CYS A 219 -5.91 -18.00 -2.05
N THR A 220 -4.82 -17.78 -1.34
CA THR A 220 -3.76 -18.75 -1.07
C THR A 220 -3.48 -18.81 0.44
N ASP A 221 -2.40 -19.45 0.84
CA ASP A 221 -1.85 -19.44 2.20
C ASP A 221 -1.28 -18.07 2.63
N ILE A 222 -0.86 -17.22 1.68
CA ILE A 222 -0.16 -15.94 1.93
C ILE A 222 -0.94 -14.66 1.58
N GLY A 223 -1.97 -14.73 0.73
CA GLY A 223 -2.72 -13.55 0.27
C GLY A 223 -3.84 -13.88 -0.72
N GLY A 224 -4.45 -12.83 -1.27
CA GLY A 224 -5.58 -12.95 -2.21
C GLY A 224 -5.43 -12.10 -3.47
N LEU A 225 -5.93 -12.63 -4.58
CA LEU A 225 -6.12 -11.96 -5.87
C LEU A 225 -7.60 -11.69 -6.09
N VAL A 226 -7.94 -10.43 -6.34
CA VAL A 226 -9.30 -10.01 -6.73
C VAL A 226 -9.24 -9.24 -8.04
N VAL A 227 -10.07 -9.60 -9.01
CA VAL A 227 -10.15 -8.97 -10.35
C VAL A 227 -11.52 -8.35 -10.57
N ARG A 228 -11.52 -7.17 -11.18
CA ARG A 228 -12.70 -6.33 -11.46
C ARG A 228 -12.56 -5.63 -12.81
N ASP A 229 -13.64 -5.02 -13.29
CA ASP A 229 -13.60 -4.05 -14.37
C ASP A 229 -12.82 -2.78 -13.98
N MET A 230 -11.97 -2.28 -14.90
CA MET A 230 -11.27 -1.00 -14.73
C MET A 230 -12.24 0.15 -14.97
N ASN A 231 -12.71 0.79 -13.91
CA ASN A 231 -13.45 2.04 -14.03
C ASN A 231 -12.54 3.14 -14.63
N LYS A 232 -12.92 3.66 -15.80
CA LYS A 232 -12.14 4.64 -16.58
C LYS A 232 -12.04 6.01 -15.92
N ASN A 233 -13.00 6.36 -15.08
CA ASN A 233 -13.04 7.59 -14.29
C ASN A 233 -12.28 7.44 -12.96
N GLY A 234 -12.11 6.20 -12.50
CA GLY A 234 -11.44 5.86 -11.25
C GLY A 234 -12.35 5.93 -10.04
N SER A 235 -11.71 6.11 -8.88
CA SER A 235 -12.41 6.29 -7.62
C SER A 235 -13.01 7.68 -7.47
N LEU A 236 -13.91 7.85 -6.49
CA LEU A 236 -14.37 9.16 -6.03
C LEU A 236 -13.19 10.07 -5.67
N ARG A 237 -12.10 9.55 -5.07
CA ARG A 237 -10.90 10.37 -4.82
C ARG A 237 -10.21 10.81 -6.11
N ASP A 238 -10.14 9.96 -7.13
CA ASP A 238 -9.62 10.35 -8.45
C ASP A 238 -10.48 11.47 -9.06
N LEU A 239 -11.81 11.37 -8.95
CA LEU A 239 -12.77 12.38 -9.41
C LEU A 239 -12.62 13.72 -8.68
N LEU A 240 -12.53 13.71 -7.34
CA LEU A 240 -12.38 14.92 -6.53
C LEU A 240 -11.05 15.63 -6.82
N CYS A 241 -9.95 14.89 -6.97
CA CYS A 241 -8.63 15.44 -7.28
C CYS A 241 -8.40 15.78 -8.78
N GLY A 242 -9.33 15.43 -9.67
CA GLY A 242 -9.14 15.51 -11.12
C GLY A 242 -7.98 14.63 -11.63
N ALA A 243 -7.71 13.51 -10.95
CA ALA A 243 -6.58 12.63 -11.21
C ALA A 243 -6.90 11.59 -12.30
N LYS A 244 -5.87 11.10 -12.99
CA LYS A 244 -6.00 9.98 -13.94
C LYS A 244 -5.75 8.66 -13.20
N PRO A 245 -6.64 7.65 -13.26
CA PRO A 245 -6.62 6.52 -12.31
C PRO A 245 -5.33 5.70 -12.34
N LYS A 246 -4.74 5.50 -13.53
CA LYS A 246 -3.53 4.71 -13.78
C LYS A 246 -2.20 5.43 -13.44
N LEU A 247 -2.24 6.62 -12.84
CA LEU A 247 -1.03 7.28 -12.31
C LEU A 247 -0.71 6.78 -10.89
N SER A 248 0.56 6.82 -10.49
CA SER A 248 0.98 6.44 -9.13
C SER A 248 0.37 7.34 -8.06
N PHE A 249 0.09 6.77 -6.89
CA PHE A 249 -0.60 7.38 -5.76
C PHE A 249 0.02 8.72 -5.35
N LEU A 250 1.35 8.77 -5.21
CA LEU A 250 2.10 10.01 -4.94
C LEU A 250 1.78 11.10 -5.98
N LYS A 251 1.78 10.75 -7.27
CA LYS A 251 1.56 11.69 -8.38
C LYS A 251 0.10 12.16 -8.50
N LYS A 252 -0.85 11.35 -8.02
CA LYS A 252 -2.28 11.69 -7.99
C LYS A 252 -2.63 12.64 -6.86
N TYR A 253 -2.09 12.38 -5.67
CA TYR A 253 -2.62 12.96 -4.43
C TYR A 253 -1.62 13.80 -3.62
N GLY A 254 -0.32 13.74 -3.90
CA GLY A 254 0.68 14.50 -3.13
C GLY A 254 0.42 16.02 -3.17
N ASN A 255 0.18 16.55 -4.37
CA ASN A 255 -0.25 17.92 -4.58
C ASN A 255 -1.21 17.92 -5.79
N PRO A 256 -2.51 17.66 -5.56
CA PRO A 256 -3.51 17.53 -6.62
C PRO A 256 -3.75 18.89 -7.29
N LYS A 257 -4.14 18.88 -8.57
CA LYS A 257 -4.34 20.11 -9.36
C LYS A 257 -5.76 20.66 -9.32
N GLY A 258 -6.70 19.92 -8.75
CA GLY A 258 -8.10 20.28 -8.68
C GLY A 258 -8.74 19.76 -7.40
N HIS A 259 -9.76 20.48 -6.97
CA HIS A 259 -10.63 20.14 -5.85
C HIS A 259 -12.06 20.30 -6.35
N LYS A 260 -12.62 19.22 -6.92
CA LYS A 260 -13.99 19.24 -7.40
C LYS A 260 -14.94 19.16 -6.20
N LEU A 261 -15.67 20.24 -5.94
CA LEU A 261 -16.79 20.22 -5.00
C LEU A 261 -17.96 19.42 -5.61
N LEU A 262 -18.61 18.59 -4.81
CA LEU A 262 -19.88 17.94 -5.17
C LEU A 262 -21.06 18.81 -4.76
N THR A 263 -22.21 18.67 -5.43
CA THR A 263 -23.41 19.41 -5.02
C THR A 263 -23.98 18.84 -3.73
N THR A 264 -24.77 19.63 -3.00
CA THR A 264 -25.41 19.18 -1.76
C THR A 264 -26.35 17.97 -1.97
N ASP A 265 -26.90 17.83 -3.17
CA ASP A 265 -27.77 16.70 -3.53
C ASP A 265 -26.97 15.47 -3.97
N ASP A 266 -25.84 15.63 -4.68
CA ASP A 266 -24.87 14.54 -4.90
C ASP A 266 -24.38 13.97 -3.56
N ILE A 267 -24.02 14.84 -2.61
CA ILE A 267 -23.50 14.46 -1.29
C ILE A 267 -24.56 13.70 -0.50
N ALA A 268 -25.81 14.14 -0.53
CA ALA A 268 -26.92 13.41 0.10
C ALA A 268 -27.15 12.05 -0.58
N LEU A 269 -27.17 12.02 -1.92
CA LEU A 269 -27.40 10.81 -2.71
C LEU A 269 -26.31 9.75 -2.45
N TYR A 270 -25.04 10.11 -2.64
CA TYR A 270 -23.92 9.20 -2.44
C TYR A 270 -23.77 8.82 -0.97
N GLY A 271 -23.96 9.78 -0.05
CA GLY A 271 -23.95 9.50 1.38
C GLY A 271 -24.99 8.47 1.80
N ARG A 272 -26.24 8.62 1.33
CA ARG A 272 -27.32 7.64 1.55
C ARG A 272 -26.95 6.26 1.00
N GLN A 273 -26.47 6.19 -0.24
CA GLN A 273 -26.09 4.92 -0.88
C GLN A 273 -24.92 4.21 -0.18
N ILE A 274 -23.94 4.96 0.33
CA ILE A 274 -22.85 4.40 1.15
C ILE A 274 -23.40 3.81 2.45
N LEU A 275 -24.27 4.54 3.17
CA LEU A 275 -24.85 4.07 4.43
C LEU A 275 -25.68 2.79 4.25
N GLU A 276 -26.46 2.66 3.17
CA GLU A 276 -27.18 1.42 2.85
C GLU A 276 -26.23 0.24 2.58
N ALA A 277 -25.11 0.50 1.88
CA ALA A 277 -24.09 -0.52 1.62
C ALA A 277 -23.38 -0.98 2.92
N LEU A 278 -23.07 -0.05 3.82
CA LEU A 278 -22.52 -0.35 5.14
C LEU A 278 -23.52 -1.17 5.97
N LYS A 279 -24.77 -0.69 6.09
CA LYS A 279 -25.84 -1.40 6.81
C LYS A 279 -25.99 -2.84 6.34
N PHE A 280 -26.02 -3.05 5.03
CA PHE A 280 -26.08 -4.38 4.44
C PHE A 280 -24.92 -5.29 4.89
N LEU A 281 -23.68 -4.79 4.89
CA LEU A 281 -22.51 -5.56 5.32
C LEU A 281 -22.59 -5.93 6.81
N HIS A 282 -23.02 -4.98 7.66
CA HIS A 282 -23.25 -5.20 9.09
C HIS A 282 -24.37 -6.22 9.37
N GLU A 283 -25.51 -6.16 8.67
CA GLU A 283 -26.58 -7.17 8.74
C GLU A 283 -26.10 -8.57 8.33
N LYS A 284 -25.19 -8.66 7.34
CA LYS A 284 -24.56 -9.94 6.99
C LYS A 284 -23.52 -10.40 8.02
N GLY A 285 -23.04 -9.52 8.89
CA GLY A 285 -21.97 -9.78 9.86
C GLY A 285 -20.61 -9.88 9.18
N PHE A 286 -20.40 -9.11 8.11
CA PHE A 286 -19.18 -9.12 7.31
C PHE A 286 -18.31 -7.90 7.64
N PRO A 287 -17.03 -8.07 8.04
CA PRO A 287 -16.19 -6.95 8.42
C PRO A 287 -15.77 -6.11 7.20
N TYR A 288 -16.07 -4.81 7.23
CA TYR A 288 -15.53 -3.84 6.27
C TYR A 288 -14.46 -2.97 6.92
N GLY A 289 -14.81 -1.87 7.60
CA GLY A 289 -13.83 -0.99 8.26
C GLY A 289 -12.86 -0.28 7.31
N HIS A 290 -13.10 -0.32 6.00
CA HIS A 290 -12.16 0.12 4.95
C HIS A 290 -12.71 1.23 4.05
N LEU A 291 -13.80 1.88 4.47
CA LEU A 291 -14.38 2.99 3.73
C LEU A 291 -13.38 4.15 3.59
N HIS A 292 -13.13 4.57 2.36
CA HIS A 292 -12.50 5.84 2.02
C HIS A 292 -12.90 6.20 0.57
N SER A 293 -12.78 7.46 0.18
CA SER A 293 -13.11 7.94 -1.19
C SER A 293 -12.35 7.18 -2.29
N GLY A 294 -11.15 6.67 -2.01
CA GLY A 294 -10.41 5.77 -2.91
C GLY A 294 -11.01 4.37 -3.11
N ASN A 295 -11.96 3.94 -2.26
CA ASN A 295 -12.67 2.65 -2.32
C ASN A 295 -14.15 2.80 -2.73
N ILE A 296 -14.50 3.94 -3.32
CA ILE A 296 -15.83 4.24 -3.87
C ILE A 296 -15.65 4.48 -5.37
N LEU A 297 -16.41 3.77 -6.20
CA LEU A 297 -16.62 4.13 -7.61
C LEU A 297 -17.97 4.85 -7.76
N ILE A 298 -18.11 5.69 -8.77
CA ILE A 298 -19.39 6.33 -9.15
C ILE A 298 -19.68 6.01 -10.61
N GLU A 299 -20.83 5.38 -10.85
CA GLU A 299 -21.28 4.94 -12.17
C GLU A 299 -22.77 5.27 -12.34
N ASN A 300 -23.09 6.22 -13.23
CA ASN A 300 -24.48 6.68 -13.47
C ASN A 300 -25.20 7.06 -12.16
N ASP A 301 -24.57 7.96 -11.39
CA ASP A 301 -25.01 8.45 -10.07
C ASP A 301 -25.25 7.35 -9.01
N ARG A 302 -24.63 6.19 -9.21
CA ARG A 302 -24.61 5.07 -8.29
C ARG A 302 -23.22 4.83 -7.71
N VAL A 303 -23.11 4.88 -6.39
CA VAL A 303 -21.96 4.42 -5.61
C VAL A 303 -21.79 2.91 -5.79
N LYS A 304 -20.55 2.47 -5.96
CA LYS A 304 -20.14 1.08 -5.77
C LYS A 304 -18.98 1.04 -4.77
N LEU A 305 -19.19 0.40 -3.62
CA LEU A 305 -18.08 0.08 -2.70
C LEU A 305 -17.23 -1.05 -3.29
N ILE A 306 -15.93 -0.79 -3.42
CA ILE A 306 -14.92 -1.80 -3.75
C ILE A 306 -14.13 -2.21 -2.49
N ASP A 307 -13.18 -3.12 -2.67
CA ASP A 307 -12.16 -3.42 -1.67
C ASP A 307 -12.71 -4.04 -0.35
N ILE A 308 -13.93 -4.62 -0.38
CA ILE A 308 -14.58 -5.25 0.77
C ILE A 308 -13.82 -6.46 1.31
N GLU A 309 -13.08 -7.17 0.45
CA GLU A 309 -12.20 -8.28 0.81
C GLU A 309 -11.13 -7.90 1.86
N ASN A 310 -10.74 -6.62 1.95
CA ASN A 310 -9.68 -6.17 2.84
C ASN A 310 -9.93 -6.54 4.31
N GLY A 311 -11.20 -6.51 4.76
CA GLY A 311 -11.57 -6.75 6.16
C GLY A 311 -11.36 -8.21 6.60
N VAL A 312 -11.42 -9.16 5.66
CA VAL A 312 -11.11 -10.58 5.91
C VAL A 312 -9.67 -10.94 5.56
N LEU A 313 -9.05 -10.22 4.61
CA LEU A 313 -7.60 -10.23 4.38
C LEU A 313 -6.82 -9.72 5.60
N GLY A 314 -7.49 -8.97 6.50
CA GLY A 314 -6.94 -8.52 7.77
C GLY A 314 -5.89 -7.43 7.63
N VAL A 315 -5.95 -6.66 6.55
CA VAL A 315 -5.02 -5.54 6.32
C VAL A 315 -5.44 -4.30 7.11
N PRO A 316 -4.52 -3.40 7.47
CA PRO A 316 -4.87 -2.16 8.15
C PRO A 316 -5.77 -1.24 7.30
N SER A 317 -6.60 -0.45 7.99
CA SER A 317 -7.45 0.57 7.35
C SER A 317 -6.73 1.89 7.13
N TYR A 318 -7.10 2.62 6.08
CA TYR A 318 -6.50 3.92 5.75
C TYR A 318 -6.63 4.93 6.89
N TYR A 319 -7.77 4.96 7.58
CA TYR A 319 -8.03 5.89 8.68
C TYR A 319 -7.57 5.37 10.07
N ARG A 320 -6.92 4.19 10.14
CA ARG A 320 -6.47 3.58 11.40
C ARG A 320 -5.58 4.48 12.27
N PRO A 321 -4.61 5.25 11.73
CA PRO A 321 -3.79 6.16 12.54
C PRO A 321 -4.60 7.28 13.22
N TYR A 322 -5.78 7.60 12.70
CA TYR A 322 -6.65 8.65 13.21
C TYR A 322 -7.61 8.11 14.26
N PHE A 323 -8.39 7.05 13.95
CA PHE A 323 -9.35 6.53 14.92
C PHE A 323 -8.71 5.81 16.12
N MET A 324 -7.48 5.31 16.01
CA MET A 324 -6.77 4.73 17.16
C MET A 324 -6.46 5.73 18.29
N GLN A 325 -6.53 7.04 18.01
CA GLN A 325 -6.42 8.09 19.01
C GLN A 325 -7.67 8.16 19.92
N HIS A 326 -8.79 7.62 19.45
CA HIS A 326 -10.13 7.84 20.01
C HIS A 326 -10.70 6.55 20.62
N LYS A 327 -10.53 6.38 21.93
CA LYS A 327 -10.90 5.15 22.67
C LYS A 327 -12.36 4.68 22.53
N LYS A 328 -13.30 5.55 22.11
CA LYS A 328 -14.69 5.16 21.83
C LYS A 328 -14.86 4.46 20.49
N ILE A 329 -13.99 4.73 19.52
CA ILE A 329 -14.03 4.16 18.17
C ILE A 329 -13.37 2.78 18.21
N SER A 330 -14.09 1.82 18.80
CA SER A 330 -13.58 0.49 19.18
C SER A 330 -14.43 -0.68 18.67
N THR A 331 -15.50 -0.39 17.93
CA THR A 331 -16.32 -1.37 17.20
C THR A 331 -16.18 -1.17 15.70
N LEU A 332 -16.47 -2.20 14.90
CA LEU A 332 -16.44 -2.06 13.44
C LEU A 332 -17.47 -1.05 12.92
N GLU A 333 -18.68 -0.99 13.49
CA GLU A 333 -19.67 0.02 13.11
C GLU A 333 -19.15 1.44 13.37
N ALA A 334 -18.55 1.70 14.54
CA ALA A 334 -17.96 2.99 14.84
C ALA A 334 -16.80 3.35 13.90
N ILE A 335 -16.00 2.36 13.47
CA ILE A 335 -14.96 2.59 12.45
C ILE A 335 -15.57 2.95 11.11
N ASP A 336 -16.59 2.23 10.64
CA ASP A 336 -17.25 2.52 9.36
C ASP A 336 -17.96 3.89 9.39
N VAL A 337 -18.60 4.26 10.50
CA VAL A 337 -19.19 5.60 10.71
C VAL A 337 -18.12 6.70 10.73
N TYR A 338 -17.01 6.49 11.43
CA TYR A 338 -15.89 7.45 11.44
C TYR A 338 -15.29 7.64 10.04
N CYS A 339 -15.06 6.53 9.33
CA CYS A 339 -14.60 6.55 7.94
C CYS A 339 -15.62 7.24 7.02
N PHE A 340 -16.92 7.06 7.26
CA PHE A 340 -17.99 7.75 6.54
C PHE A 340 -17.95 9.26 6.77
N GLY A 341 -17.71 9.72 8.01
CA GLY A 341 -17.49 11.14 8.30
C GLY A 341 -16.34 11.74 7.48
N HIS A 342 -15.21 11.02 7.38
CA HIS A 342 -14.07 11.45 6.55
C HIS A 342 -14.40 11.51 5.06
N VAL A 343 -15.18 10.56 4.53
CA VAL A 343 -15.66 10.59 3.14
C VAL A 343 -16.64 11.75 2.93
N LEU A 344 -17.55 11.99 3.86
CA LEU A 344 -18.52 13.09 3.82
C LEU A 344 -17.81 14.46 3.81
N TYR A 345 -16.75 14.61 4.63
CA TYR A 345 -15.89 15.79 4.62
C TYR A 345 -15.21 15.95 3.25
N GLU A 346 -14.59 14.89 2.73
CA GLU A 346 -13.85 14.95 1.46
C GLU A 346 -14.77 15.25 0.26
N MET A 347 -16.02 14.77 0.27
CA MET A 347 -17.04 15.12 -0.72
C MET A 347 -17.52 16.58 -0.61
N ALA A 348 -17.63 17.13 0.60
CA ALA A 348 -18.11 18.49 0.85
C ALA A 348 -17.04 19.56 0.60
N ILE A 349 -15.78 19.27 0.90
CA ILE A 349 -14.65 20.22 0.84
C ILE A 349 -13.78 20.00 -0.41
N GLY A 350 -13.92 18.87 -1.11
CA GLY A 350 -13.09 18.53 -2.29
C GLY A 350 -11.63 18.19 -1.95
N SER A 351 -11.28 18.08 -0.67
CA SER A 351 -9.97 17.68 -0.16
C SER A 351 -10.10 16.80 1.09
N PRO A 352 -9.19 15.83 1.30
CA PRO A 352 -9.23 14.96 2.47
C PRO A 352 -8.93 15.73 3.76
N LEU A 353 -9.58 15.34 4.86
CA LEU A 353 -9.17 15.75 6.20
C LEU A 353 -7.85 15.05 6.55
N HIS A 354 -6.84 15.83 6.97
CA HIS A 354 -5.53 15.33 7.37
C HIS A 354 -5.35 15.20 8.90
N GLU A 355 -6.42 15.44 9.67
CA GLU A 355 -6.46 15.39 11.13
C GLU A 355 -7.44 14.32 11.63
N SER A 356 -7.36 13.97 12.92
CA SER A 356 -8.23 12.92 13.50
C SER A 356 -9.63 13.41 13.92
N TYR A 357 -9.88 14.71 13.82
CA TYR A 357 -11.19 15.36 14.04
C TYR A 357 -11.21 16.70 13.28
N ILE A 358 -12.40 17.28 13.07
CA ILE A 358 -12.56 18.61 12.47
C ILE A 358 -12.24 19.73 13.48
N GLY A 359 -11.67 20.83 13.00
CA GLY A 359 -11.53 22.06 13.79
C GLY A 359 -12.88 22.78 14.00
N GLU A 360 -12.87 23.81 14.85
CA GLU A 360 -14.07 24.61 15.19
C GLU A 360 -14.71 25.28 13.97
N GLU A 361 -13.90 25.66 12.98
CA GLU A 361 -14.34 26.27 11.73
C GLU A 361 -14.11 25.33 10.53
N ILE A 362 -15.21 24.84 9.95
CA ILE A 362 -15.22 24.26 8.60
C ILE A 362 -15.62 25.37 7.62
N SER A 363 -14.67 25.88 6.85
CA SER A 363 -14.93 26.86 5.80
C SER A 363 -15.83 26.28 4.69
N GLU A 364 -16.72 27.11 4.15
CA GLU A 364 -17.52 26.84 2.93
C GLU A 364 -18.41 25.58 2.95
N CYS A 365 -18.64 24.96 4.11
CA CYS A 365 -19.47 23.77 4.24
C CYS A 365 -20.98 24.09 4.47
N PRO A 366 -21.92 23.48 3.71
CA PRO A 366 -23.36 23.65 3.94
C PRO A 366 -23.79 23.23 5.36
N GLN A 367 -24.64 24.04 6.01
CA GLN A 367 -24.94 23.89 7.44
C GLN A 367 -25.54 22.53 7.84
N GLN A 368 -26.30 21.87 6.95
CA GLN A 368 -26.82 20.52 7.19
C GLN A 368 -25.68 19.50 7.27
N ILE A 369 -24.73 19.56 6.32
CA ILE A 369 -23.56 18.68 6.27
C ILE A 369 -22.63 18.98 7.46
N LYS A 370 -22.41 20.27 7.78
CA LYS A 370 -21.59 20.69 8.94
C LYS A 370 -22.07 20.03 10.24
N LYS A 371 -23.39 20.02 10.51
CA LYS A 371 -23.95 19.35 11.72
C LYS A 371 -23.67 17.84 11.78
N ILE A 372 -23.70 17.16 10.64
CA ILE A 372 -23.42 15.71 10.55
C ILE A 372 -21.91 15.46 10.73
N LEU A 373 -21.06 16.33 10.18
CA LEU A 373 -19.62 16.29 10.42
C LEU A 373 -19.29 16.56 11.90
N GLU A 374 -19.98 17.50 12.55
CA GLU A 374 -19.85 17.75 13.99
C GLU A 374 -20.31 16.54 14.82
N SER A 375 -21.35 15.81 14.42
CA SER A 375 -21.81 14.62 15.15
C SER A 375 -20.94 13.37 14.99
N VAL A 376 -20.03 13.34 14.00
CA VAL A 376 -19.17 12.18 13.69
C VAL A 376 -17.67 12.46 13.90
N LEU A 377 -17.21 13.66 13.55
CA LEU A 377 -15.79 14.04 13.51
C LEU A 377 -15.43 15.18 14.47
N SER A 378 -16.32 15.69 15.33
CA SER A 378 -15.87 16.59 16.41
C SER A 378 -15.04 15.85 17.46
N HIS A 379 -14.20 16.58 18.18
CA HIS A 379 -13.49 16.06 19.35
C HIS A 379 -14.47 15.47 20.39
N GLU A 380 -15.62 16.12 20.59
CA GLU A 380 -16.69 15.68 21.50
C GLU A 380 -17.34 14.38 21.03
N ALA A 381 -17.64 14.23 19.73
CA ALA A 381 -18.17 12.99 19.16
C ALA A 381 -17.16 11.83 19.34
N CYS A 382 -15.91 12.04 18.96
CA CYS A 382 -14.84 11.04 19.11
C CYS A 382 -14.61 10.62 20.58
N LYS A 383 -14.90 11.50 21.54
CA LYS A 383 -14.77 11.24 22.99
C LYS A 383 -16.00 10.60 23.63
N ASN A 384 -17.20 10.93 23.17
CA ASN A 384 -18.46 10.51 23.79
C ASN A 384 -19.04 9.25 23.13
N GLY A 385 -18.88 9.10 21.82
CA GLY A 385 -19.47 8.04 21.00
C GLY A 385 -20.05 8.63 19.71
N LEU A 386 -20.06 7.82 18.65
CA LEU A 386 -20.55 8.21 17.32
C LEU A 386 -22.03 7.77 17.15
N PRO A 387 -22.80 8.39 16.25
CA PRO A 387 -24.11 7.87 15.84
C PRO A 387 -23.98 6.47 15.21
N THR A 388 -25.08 5.71 15.20
CA THR A 388 -25.18 4.44 14.48
C THR A 388 -25.43 4.68 12.99
N ILE A 389 -25.24 3.65 12.15
CA ILE A 389 -25.58 3.71 10.73
C ILE A 389 -27.07 3.99 10.55
N ASP A 390 -27.95 3.37 11.34
CA ASP A 390 -29.39 3.64 11.32
C ASP A 390 -29.70 5.08 11.72
N GLY A 391 -29.04 5.62 12.76
CA GLY A 391 -29.22 7.01 13.16
C GLY A 391 -28.81 8.04 12.10
N LEU A 392 -27.83 7.69 11.25
CA LEU A 392 -27.47 8.49 10.07
C LEU A 392 -28.44 8.29 8.90
N LEU A 393 -28.99 7.08 8.69
CA LEU A 393 -30.01 6.83 7.67
C LEU A 393 -31.33 7.56 7.98
N ASP A 394 -31.64 7.77 9.26
CA ASP A 394 -32.81 8.51 9.74
C ASP A 394 -32.60 10.05 9.76
N ASP A 395 -31.36 10.54 9.59
CA ASP A 395 -31.11 11.99 9.52
C ASP A 395 -31.83 12.60 8.29
N PRO A 396 -32.58 13.72 8.44
CA PRO A 396 -33.34 14.33 7.36
C PRO A 396 -32.53 14.64 6.08
N PHE A 397 -31.22 14.85 6.20
CA PHE A 397 -30.34 15.10 5.05
C PHE A 397 -30.18 13.88 4.13
N PHE A 398 -30.18 12.67 4.70
CA PHE A 398 -30.09 11.40 3.96
C PHE A 398 -31.45 10.73 3.78
N ALA A 399 -32.39 10.90 4.71
CA ALA A 399 -33.76 10.37 4.64
C ALA A 399 -34.60 11.01 3.51
N ARG A 400 -34.26 12.23 3.08
CA ARG A 400 -34.91 12.90 1.93
C ARG A 400 -34.62 12.23 0.57
N VAL A 401 -33.59 11.38 0.48
CA VAL A 401 -33.14 10.77 -0.78
C VAL A 401 -34.00 9.55 -1.12
N GLN A 402 -34.68 9.60 -2.26
CA GLN A 402 -35.38 8.44 -2.81
C GLN A 402 -34.41 7.61 -3.66
N LEU A 403 -34.22 6.35 -3.29
CA LEU A 403 -33.30 5.45 -3.98
C LEU A 403 -34.01 4.71 -5.12
N HIS A 404 -33.51 4.90 -6.34
CA HIS A 404 -34.03 4.22 -7.53
C HIS A 404 -33.36 2.85 -7.73
N LEU A 405 -34.05 1.80 -7.27
CA LEU A 405 -33.69 0.41 -7.58
C LEU A 405 -34.39 -0.06 -8.86
N THR A 406 -33.70 -0.92 -9.61
CA THR A 406 -34.20 -1.57 -10.83
C THR A 406 -34.59 -3.02 -10.56
N ASP A 407 -35.39 -3.66 -11.42
CA ASP A 407 -35.77 -5.09 -11.27
C ASP A 407 -34.57 -6.06 -11.27
N GLY A 408 -33.43 -5.58 -11.78
CA GLY A 408 -32.14 -6.28 -11.75
C GLY A 408 -31.43 -6.18 -10.40
N ASP A 409 -31.71 -5.17 -9.57
CA ASP A 409 -31.04 -4.95 -8.29
C ASP A 409 -31.48 -5.99 -7.25
N ARG A 410 -30.52 -6.75 -6.74
CA ARG A 410 -30.70 -7.79 -5.73
C ARG A 410 -29.50 -7.80 -4.79
N ALA A 411 -29.74 -7.36 -3.55
CA ALA A 411 -28.78 -7.40 -2.45
C ALA A 411 -28.58 -8.84 -1.90
N HIS A 412 -28.13 -9.75 -2.77
CA HIS A 412 -27.91 -11.16 -2.42
C HIS A 412 -26.43 -11.41 -2.11
N PHE A 413 -26.12 -11.54 -0.82
CA PHE A 413 -24.85 -12.05 -0.31
C PHE A 413 -25.15 -13.17 0.68
N LYS A 414 -24.66 -14.38 0.38
CA LYS A 414 -24.91 -15.59 1.17
C LYS A 414 -23.59 -16.18 1.65
N ILE A 415 -23.34 -16.03 2.95
CA ILE A 415 -22.21 -16.65 3.66
C ILE A 415 -22.72 -17.95 4.30
N PRO A 416 -21.99 -19.09 4.23
CA PRO A 416 -22.34 -20.31 4.95
C PRO A 416 -22.42 -20.09 6.46
N SER A 417 -23.39 -20.69 7.15
CA SER A 417 -23.64 -20.43 8.58
C SER A 417 -22.44 -20.73 9.49
N SER A 418 -21.65 -21.77 9.18
CA SER A 418 -20.40 -22.08 9.90
C SER A 418 -19.38 -20.95 9.79
N VAL A 419 -19.18 -20.43 8.58
CA VAL A 419 -18.27 -19.32 8.28
C VAL A 419 -18.76 -18.03 8.93
N LYS A 420 -20.09 -17.80 8.97
CA LYS A 420 -20.67 -16.63 9.64
C LYS A 420 -20.37 -16.61 11.14
N GLU A 421 -20.31 -17.77 11.82
CA GLU A 421 -19.94 -17.84 13.24
C GLU A 421 -18.46 -17.52 13.45
N HIS A 422 -17.58 -18.01 12.58
CA HIS A 422 -16.16 -17.69 12.63
C HIS A 422 -15.89 -16.21 12.29
N LEU A 423 -16.66 -15.60 11.37
CA LEU A 423 -16.60 -14.15 11.11
C LEU A 423 -16.95 -13.31 12.35
N LYS A 424 -17.92 -13.70 13.19
CA LYS A 424 -18.14 -13.01 14.48
C LYS A 424 -16.89 -13.06 15.36
N THR A 425 -16.21 -14.21 15.40
CA THR A 425 -14.95 -14.37 16.14
C THR A 425 -13.83 -13.48 15.56
N VAL A 426 -13.78 -13.30 14.24
CA VAL A 426 -12.87 -12.36 13.56
C VAL A 426 -13.16 -10.92 14.01
N VAL A 427 -14.43 -10.49 14.00
CA VAL A 427 -14.84 -9.15 14.45
C VAL A 427 -14.39 -8.89 15.89
N VAL A 428 -14.69 -9.79 16.82
CA VAL A 428 -14.26 -9.66 18.23
C VAL A 428 -12.74 -9.53 18.36
N LYS A 429 -11.96 -10.34 17.63
CA LYS A 429 -10.49 -10.26 17.66
C LYS A 429 -9.94 -8.94 17.11
N ILE A 430 -10.55 -8.40 16.05
CA ILE A 430 -10.21 -7.06 15.51
C ILE A 430 -10.46 -5.99 16.57
N GLU A 431 -11.64 -6.00 17.19
CA GLU A 431 -12.02 -5.04 18.24
C GLU A 431 -11.14 -5.16 19.50
N ASP A 432 -10.72 -6.36 19.88
CA ASP A 432 -9.82 -6.57 21.02
C ASP A 432 -8.37 -6.10 20.72
N ARG A 433 -7.89 -6.26 19.48
CA ARG A 433 -6.62 -5.67 19.04
C ARG A 433 -6.69 -4.13 19.06
N LEU A 434 -7.83 -3.54 18.67
CA LEU A 434 -8.05 -2.09 18.75
C LEU A 434 -8.02 -1.59 20.20
N LYS A 435 -8.76 -2.24 21.11
CA LYS A 435 -8.83 -1.89 22.53
C LYS A 435 -7.46 -2.02 23.22
N SER A 436 -6.70 -3.07 22.91
CA SER A 436 -5.37 -3.30 23.47
C SER A 436 -4.30 -2.32 22.94
N GLY A 437 -4.43 -1.90 21.68
CA GLY A 437 -3.57 -0.90 21.04
C GLY A 437 -3.85 0.56 21.41
N ALA A 438 -4.91 0.86 22.18
CA ALA A 438 -5.34 2.21 22.54
C ALA A 438 -4.99 2.62 23.99
N LYS A 439 -3.93 2.06 24.58
CA LYS A 439 -3.45 2.43 25.93
C LYS A 439 -2.76 3.80 25.89
N PRO A 440 -3.00 4.70 26.86
CA PRO A 440 -2.57 6.10 26.76
C PRO A 440 -1.07 6.31 26.98
N GLU A 441 -0.57 7.43 26.44
CA GLU A 441 0.70 8.02 26.84
C GLU A 441 0.72 8.32 28.34
N THR A 442 1.86 8.08 28.99
CA THR A 442 2.24 8.89 30.15
C THR A 442 2.97 10.11 29.59
N THR A 443 2.59 11.31 30.00
CA THR A 443 3.04 12.56 29.39
C THR A 443 4.56 12.74 29.50
N HIS A 444 5.32 12.27 28.52
CA HIS A 444 6.72 12.66 28.35
C HIS A 444 6.74 14.06 27.76
N GLN A 445 6.83 15.05 28.65
CA GLN A 445 7.31 16.38 28.29
C GLN A 445 8.60 16.23 27.48
N SER A 446 8.72 16.99 26.40
CA SER A 446 9.94 17.01 25.59
C SER A 446 11.13 17.38 26.48
N PRO A 447 12.26 16.66 26.40
CA PRO A 447 13.49 17.09 27.06
C PRO A 447 14.07 18.28 26.29
N GLY A 448 13.56 19.46 26.60
CA GLY A 448 14.02 20.76 26.11
C GLY A 448 13.80 21.79 27.22
N ASP A 449 14.83 22.61 27.45
CA ASP A 449 14.80 23.81 28.28
C ASP A 449 14.60 23.62 29.79
N ASP A 450 15.59 23.03 30.49
CA ASP A 450 15.88 23.40 31.89
C ASP A 450 17.33 23.05 32.35
N GLU A 451 18.34 23.65 31.70
CA GLU A 451 19.72 23.73 32.23
C GLU A 451 20.08 25.19 32.57
N GLN A 452 19.37 25.83 33.52
CA GLN A 452 19.91 27.03 34.21
C GLN A 452 19.17 27.47 35.49
N ARG A 453 19.35 26.76 36.60
CA ARG A 453 19.46 27.43 37.92
C ARG A 453 20.13 26.60 39.01
N GLY A 454 21.27 27.09 39.50
CA GLY A 454 21.83 26.66 40.78
C GLY A 454 21.08 27.30 41.96
N GLY A 455 21.04 26.61 43.09
CA GLY A 455 20.47 27.10 44.33
C GLY A 455 20.53 26.05 45.44
N GLU A 456 21.36 26.28 46.45
CA GLU A 456 21.46 25.45 47.64
C GLU A 456 20.16 25.48 48.47
N LYS A 457 19.77 24.35 49.10
CA LYS A 457 19.44 24.30 50.54
C LYS A 457 19.10 22.90 51.08
N GLU A 458 19.83 22.58 52.16
CA GLU A 458 19.43 21.93 53.42
C GLU A 458 18.37 20.79 53.44
N ALA A 459 18.77 19.68 54.08
CA ALA A 459 17.91 18.57 54.45
C ALA A 459 17.27 18.76 55.84
N PRO A 460 16.13 18.08 56.11
CA PRO A 460 15.80 17.61 57.45
C PRO A 460 15.70 16.08 57.52
N LYS A 461 16.06 15.51 58.68
CA LYS A 461 15.98 14.08 59.00
C LYS A 461 14.66 13.75 59.71
N SER A 462 14.04 12.60 59.43
CA SER A 462 13.27 11.85 60.44
C SER A 462 13.03 10.37 60.08
N ASN A 463 13.73 9.50 60.81
CA ASN A 463 13.47 8.09 61.18
C ASN A 463 12.25 7.32 60.58
N GLY A 464 12.55 6.26 59.81
CA GLY A 464 12.56 4.89 60.36
C GLY A 464 11.32 3.97 60.20
N SER A 465 11.48 2.88 59.46
CA SER A 465 11.33 1.47 59.95
C SER A 465 11.30 0.43 58.80
N GLY A 466 12.09 -0.66 58.94
CA GLY A 466 11.99 -1.94 58.22
C GLY A 466 12.06 -1.96 56.67
N SER A 467 12.40 -3.05 55.98
CA SER A 467 13.14 -4.26 56.35
C SER A 467 13.58 -4.97 55.05
N ALA A 468 14.73 -5.66 55.08
CA ALA A 468 15.15 -6.71 54.12
C ALA A 468 15.19 -6.39 52.60
N ALA A 469 16.40 -6.06 52.08
CA ALA A 469 16.87 -6.56 50.78
C ALA A 469 18.38 -6.35 50.49
N GLU A 470 19.31 -6.51 51.46
CA GLU A 470 20.74 -6.54 51.09
C GLU A 470 21.64 -7.29 52.11
N LYS A 471 21.93 -8.57 51.80
CA LYS A 471 23.17 -9.29 52.17
C LYS A 471 23.12 -10.75 51.70
N GLN A 472 23.83 -11.03 50.59
CA GLN A 472 24.81 -12.12 50.50
C GLN A 472 25.45 -12.15 49.10
N LEU A 473 26.73 -11.78 49.04
CA LEU A 473 27.61 -12.01 47.89
C LEU A 473 28.93 -12.58 48.42
N LYS A 474 29.42 -13.67 47.80
CA LYS A 474 30.66 -14.43 48.10
C LYS A 474 30.56 -15.21 49.42
N GLU A 475 30.78 -16.52 49.50
CA GLU A 475 31.83 -17.42 48.97
C GLU A 475 31.25 -18.87 48.87
N GLN A 476 31.81 -19.89 48.20
CA GLN A 476 33.12 -20.07 47.54
C GLN A 476 33.02 -21.09 46.37
N LYS A 477 34.10 -21.21 45.57
CA LYS A 477 34.18 -22.01 44.33
C LYS A 477 34.32 -23.54 44.57
N SER A 478 33.92 -24.38 43.61
CA SER A 478 34.88 -25.08 42.70
C SER A 478 34.26 -26.21 41.83
N LYS A 479 34.92 -26.47 40.68
CA LYS A 479 34.77 -27.59 39.71
C LYS A 479 33.46 -27.60 38.88
N ASP A 480 33.42 -27.03 37.66
CA ASP A 480 34.06 -27.47 36.39
C ASP A 480 33.42 -28.77 35.84
N GLY A 481 32.79 -28.85 34.67
CA GLY A 481 32.38 -27.83 33.68
C GLY A 481 31.14 -28.34 32.90
N SER A 482 30.74 -27.85 31.72
CA SER A 482 31.23 -26.77 30.86
C SER A 482 30.13 -26.38 29.84
N MET A 483 30.18 -25.19 29.24
CA MET A 483 29.22 -24.71 28.22
C MET A 483 29.94 -23.91 27.11
N LYS A 484 29.56 -24.13 25.84
CA LYS A 484 30.10 -23.38 24.70
C LYS A 484 29.41 -22.03 24.52
N LYS A 485 30.21 -20.99 24.30
CA LYS A 485 29.78 -19.65 23.89
C LYS A 485 29.29 -19.64 22.44
N ASN A 486 28.30 -18.79 22.15
CA ASN A 486 28.11 -18.04 20.90
C ASN A 486 27.31 -16.78 21.30
N GLY A 487 27.56 -15.58 20.81
CA GLY A 487 28.55 -15.15 19.82
C GLY A 487 28.02 -13.92 19.11
N ASN A 488 28.40 -12.72 19.53
CA ASN A 488 28.06 -11.49 18.81
C ASN A 488 28.65 -11.57 17.40
N TYR A 489 27.81 -11.45 16.37
CA TYR A 489 28.28 -11.07 15.04
C TYR A 489 27.42 -9.92 14.51
N LEU A 490 28.12 -8.82 14.26
CA LEU A 490 27.62 -7.60 13.66
C LEU A 490 28.10 -7.61 12.21
N ASP A 491 27.37 -8.26 11.30
CA ASP A 491 27.73 -8.25 9.87
C ASP A 491 27.04 -7.11 9.13
N ARG A 492 27.88 -6.29 8.50
CA ARG A 492 27.49 -5.16 7.65
C ARG A 492 26.95 -5.67 6.32
N CYS A 493 25.93 -4.99 5.81
CA CYS A 493 25.62 -5.06 4.38
C CYS A 493 26.62 -4.19 3.60
N ASP A 494 27.80 -4.73 3.30
CA ASP A 494 28.80 -4.01 2.52
C ASP A 494 28.36 -3.84 1.06
N SER A 495 28.34 -2.57 0.62
CA SER A 495 28.06 -2.15 -0.74
C SER A 495 29.18 -2.59 -1.70
N VAL A 496 28.82 -3.23 -2.82
CA VAL A 496 29.78 -3.73 -3.81
C VAL A 496 29.77 -2.89 -5.09
N ASN A 497 30.93 -2.39 -5.52
CA ASN A 497 31.17 -1.98 -6.91
C ASN A 497 32.68 -2.06 -7.25
N SER A 498 33.01 -2.66 -8.41
CA SER A 498 34.34 -2.68 -9.09
C SER A 498 35.50 -3.41 -8.34
N SER A 499 36.53 -4.02 -8.96
CA SER A 499 36.89 -4.46 -10.33
C SER A 499 38.23 -5.24 -10.20
N ALA A 500 38.76 -6.05 -11.13
CA ALA A 500 38.33 -6.70 -12.38
C ALA A 500 39.40 -7.78 -12.73
N ALA A 501 39.45 -8.29 -13.99
CA ALA A 501 40.37 -9.33 -14.52
C ALA A 501 40.15 -10.75 -13.95
N THR A 502 40.30 -11.86 -14.68
CA THR A 502 40.39 -12.17 -16.13
C THR A 502 39.85 -13.62 -16.31
N SER A 503 39.59 -14.23 -17.47
CA SER A 503 40.03 -14.10 -18.87
C SER A 503 38.92 -14.59 -19.85
N VAL A 504 38.98 -14.12 -21.12
CA VAL A 504 38.44 -14.66 -22.41
C VAL A 504 37.43 -15.84 -22.38
N GLY A 505 36.27 -15.88 -23.06
CA GLY A 505 35.52 -15.03 -24.03
C GLY A 505 34.18 -15.77 -24.35
N THR A 506 33.06 -15.20 -24.83
CA THR A 506 32.84 -14.43 -26.08
C THR A 506 31.40 -13.85 -26.09
N ALA A 507 31.22 -12.62 -26.61
CA ALA A 507 30.04 -11.86 -27.14
C ALA A 507 28.57 -12.40 -26.99
N THR A 508 27.49 -11.61 -26.82
CA THR A 508 27.16 -10.18 -27.11
C THR A 508 25.97 -9.69 -26.23
N PRO A 509 25.82 -8.38 -25.88
CA PRO A 509 24.79 -7.88 -24.95
C PRO A 509 23.62 -7.05 -25.57
N PRO A 510 22.54 -6.77 -24.81
CA PRO A 510 21.57 -5.68 -25.06
C PRO A 510 21.98 -4.34 -24.39
N PRO A 511 21.40 -3.19 -24.79
CA PRO A 511 21.92 -1.86 -24.43
C PRO A 511 21.40 -1.29 -23.11
N ALA A 512 22.16 -0.34 -22.55
CA ALA A 512 21.76 0.49 -21.42
C ALA A 512 22.08 1.97 -21.70
N ASP A 513 21.13 2.86 -21.42
CA ASP A 513 21.32 4.31 -21.40
C ASP A 513 21.31 4.83 -19.96
N LEU A 514 22.41 5.42 -19.51
CA LEU A 514 22.42 6.32 -18.36
C LEU A 514 23.39 7.47 -18.60
N CYS A 515 22.88 8.69 -18.44
CA CYS A 515 23.62 9.92 -18.66
C CYS A 515 24.71 10.13 -17.60
N THR A 516 25.88 10.60 -18.03
CA THR A 516 26.86 11.28 -17.16
C THR A 516 27.02 12.73 -17.61
N LEU A 517 27.07 13.64 -16.63
CA LEU A 517 27.37 15.06 -16.84
C LEU A 517 28.67 15.39 -16.12
N SER A 518 29.64 15.94 -16.85
CA SER A 518 30.68 16.81 -16.29
C SER A 518 31.05 17.89 -17.30
N SER A 519 31.52 19.02 -16.79
CA SER A 519 31.50 20.33 -17.42
C SER A 519 32.80 20.71 -18.15
N ALA A 520 32.69 21.31 -19.34
CA ALA A 520 33.71 22.23 -19.88
C ALA A 520 33.16 23.14 -21.01
N GLY A 521 33.28 24.47 -20.84
CA GLY A 521 33.42 25.47 -21.92
C GLY A 521 32.23 25.76 -22.87
N PRO A 522 32.01 27.03 -23.27
CA PRO A 522 30.98 27.37 -24.26
C PRO A 522 31.51 27.18 -25.70
N THR A 523 30.79 26.44 -26.54
CA THR A 523 31.00 26.40 -27.99
C THR A 523 29.74 26.86 -28.74
N VAL A 524 29.95 27.67 -29.77
CA VAL A 524 28.89 28.31 -30.57
C VAL A 524 28.18 27.26 -31.44
N PRO A 525 26.83 27.29 -31.55
CA PRO A 525 26.11 26.33 -32.39
C PRO A 525 26.31 26.62 -33.89
N PRO A 526 26.36 25.58 -34.76
CA PRO A 526 26.37 25.75 -36.21
C PRO A 526 25.00 26.25 -36.73
N PRO A 527 24.96 26.89 -37.91
CA PRO A 527 23.72 27.42 -38.48
C PRO A 527 22.77 26.31 -38.97
N PRO A 528 21.45 26.59 -39.03
CA PRO A 528 20.46 25.63 -39.52
C PRO A 528 20.56 25.42 -41.06
N PRO A 529 20.17 24.25 -41.58
CA PRO A 529 20.12 23.99 -43.02
C PRO A 529 18.99 24.77 -43.72
N PRO A 530 19.10 25.03 -45.04
CA PRO A 530 18.13 25.84 -45.79
C PRO A 530 16.79 25.10 -46.02
N PRO A 531 15.67 25.84 -46.14
CA PRO A 531 14.35 25.26 -46.38
C PRO A 531 14.18 24.76 -47.82
N ALA A 532 13.47 23.64 -47.98
CA ALA A 532 13.04 23.13 -49.28
C ALA A 532 11.84 23.95 -49.83
N PRO A 533 11.71 24.13 -51.17
CA PRO A 533 10.73 25.03 -51.76
C PRO A 533 9.29 24.50 -51.71
N SER A 534 8.35 25.44 -51.54
CA SER A 534 6.90 25.21 -51.50
C SER A 534 6.27 25.01 -52.87
N ILE A 535 5.44 23.98 -53.05
CA ILE A 535 4.47 23.87 -54.16
C ILE A 535 3.12 23.36 -53.63
N ALA A 536 2.04 24.03 -54.01
CA ALA A 536 0.64 23.66 -53.90
C ALA A 536 -0.15 24.42 -55.00
N PRO A 537 -1.45 24.15 -55.31
CA PRO A 537 -2.36 23.14 -54.74
C PRO A 537 -3.19 22.32 -55.80
N ASN A 538 -4.22 21.60 -55.31
CA ASN A 538 -5.45 21.12 -55.99
C ASN A 538 -5.44 19.85 -56.88
N ILE A 539 -6.24 18.84 -56.50
CA ILE A 539 -7.48 18.32 -57.16
C ILE A 539 -8.02 17.06 -56.40
N PRO A 540 -9.34 16.74 -56.41
CA PRO A 540 -10.05 16.01 -55.32
C PRO A 540 -10.36 14.51 -55.60
N PRO A 541 -10.99 13.75 -54.67
CA PRO A 541 -11.13 12.29 -54.77
C PRO A 541 -12.43 11.81 -55.44
N PRO A 542 -12.48 10.56 -55.97
CA PRO A 542 -13.69 9.89 -56.44
C PRO A 542 -14.43 9.11 -55.31
N PRO A 543 -15.71 8.69 -55.53
CA PRO A 543 -16.68 8.55 -54.43
C PRO A 543 -16.99 7.11 -53.96
N LEU A 544 -17.73 7.04 -52.84
CA LEU A 544 -18.42 5.85 -52.31
C LEU A 544 -19.60 5.43 -53.19
N SER A 545 -19.90 4.12 -53.19
CA SER A 545 -21.16 3.54 -53.66
C SER A 545 -21.63 2.40 -52.72
N LEU A 546 -22.94 2.24 -52.60
CA LEU A 546 -23.64 1.35 -51.66
C LEU A 546 -24.22 0.09 -52.36
N GLN A 547 -24.71 -0.85 -51.53
CA GLN A 547 -25.52 -2.05 -51.85
C GLN A 547 -24.76 -3.28 -52.39
N ALA A 548 -25.24 -4.54 -52.24
CA ALA A 548 -25.99 -5.22 -51.17
C ALA A 548 -26.04 -6.76 -51.47
N VAL A 549 -26.51 -7.57 -50.51
CA VAL A 549 -27.12 -8.93 -50.69
C VAL A 549 -26.23 -10.18 -50.96
N ILE A 550 -26.11 -11.02 -49.91
CA ILE A 550 -26.23 -12.51 -49.79
C ILE A 550 -25.53 -13.45 -50.83
N SER A 551 -24.71 -14.41 -50.34
CA SER A 551 -24.82 -15.89 -50.54
C SER A 551 -23.48 -16.67 -50.59
N ASN A 552 -23.50 -17.84 -49.95
CA ASN A 552 -22.51 -18.95 -49.91
C ASN A 552 -21.75 -19.30 -51.20
N GLY A 553 -20.53 -19.85 -51.07
CA GLY A 553 -19.93 -20.71 -52.10
C GLY A 553 -18.42 -20.93 -51.98
N SER A 554 -18.01 -22.15 -51.64
CA SER A 554 -16.62 -22.63 -51.58
C SER A 554 -15.90 -22.73 -52.94
N THR A 555 -14.61 -22.40 -53.02
CA THR A 555 -13.47 -23.28 -53.43
C THR A 555 -12.23 -22.50 -53.93
N GLY A 556 -11.02 -23.09 -53.81
CA GLY A 556 -9.93 -22.87 -54.78
C GLY A 556 -8.71 -22.02 -54.40
N ASN A 557 -7.67 -22.67 -53.87
CA ASN A 557 -6.22 -22.40 -54.04
C ASN A 557 -5.62 -20.97 -54.12
N SER A 558 -4.69 -20.70 -53.20
CA SER A 558 -3.29 -20.39 -53.57
C SER A 558 -2.32 -20.79 -52.44
N SER A 559 -1.04 -21.02 -52.74
CA SER A 559 -0.17 -21.92 -51.97
C SER A 559 1.29 -21.44 -51.83
N SER A 560 1.85 -21.43 -50.62
CA SER A 560 3.33 -21.37 -50.43
C SER A 560 3.92 -21.73 -49.04
N SER A 561 3.18 -22.28 -48.05
CA SER A 561 3.72 -22.43 -46.66
C SER A 561 3.58 -23.80 -45.98
N THR A 562 3.23 -24.87 -46.70
CA THR A 562 2.84 -26.16 -46.08
C THR A 562 3.91 -27.26 -46.06
N LYS A 563 5.08 -27.10 -46.71
CA LYS A 563 6.09 -28.17 -46.81
C LYS A 563 6.92 -28.41 -45.53
N ASP A 564 7.27 -27.37 -44.77
CA ASP A 564 8.11 -27.55 -43.57
C ASP A 564 7.34 -28.12 -42.37
N ARG A 565 6.01 -27.96 -42.35
CA ARG A 565 5.16 -28.39 -41.23
C ARG A 565 4.85 -29.89 -41.24
N SER A 566 4.86 -30.55 -42.40
CA SER A 566 4.69 -32.00 -42.51
C SER A 566 5.95 -32.78 -42.12
N ALA A 567 7.14 -32.25 -42.41
CA ALA A 567 8.41 -32.87 -42.01
C ALA A 567 8.56 -32.95 -40.48
N LEU A 568 8.18 -31.88 -39.76
CA LEU A 568 8.26 -31.84 -38.30
C LEU A 568 7.27 -32.81 -37.62
N LEU A 569 6.08 -32.98 -38.18
CA LEU A 569 5.05 -33.88 -37.63
C LEU A 569 5.41 -35.37 -37.80
N GLY A 570 6.03 -35.74 -38.94
CA GLY A 570 6.49 -37.11 -39.16
C GLY A 570 7.53 -37.57 -38.13
N ALA A 571 8.49 -36.70 -37.79
CA ALA A 571 9.54 -36.99 -36.82
C ALA A 571 9.03 -37.19 -35.38
N ILE A 572 7.89 -36.58 -35.02
CA ILE A 572 7.29 -36.71 -33.68
C ILE A 572 6.51 -38.04 -33.57
N THR A 573 5.89 -38.52 -34.66
CA THR A 573 5.10 -39.76 -34.66
C THR A 573 5.93 -41.06 -34.64
N SER A 574 7.23 -40.99 -34.95
CA SER A 574 8.13 -42.15 -35.03
C SER A 574 9.04 -42.36 -33.81
N PHE A 575 8.69 -41.79 -32.65
CA PHE A 575 9.53 -41.87 -31.45
C PHE A 575 9.32 -43.19 -30.68
N ASP A 576 10.20 -44.17 -30.90
CA ASP A 576 10.23 -45.42 -30.13
C ASP A 576 11.03 -45.27 -28.83
N LYS A 577 10.34 -45.38 -27.70
CA LYS A 577 10.91 -45.31 -26.35
C LYS A 577 11.74 -46.55 -25.98
N ALA A 578 11.59 -47.68 -26.68
CA ALA A 578 12.34 -48.91 -26.42
C ALA A 578 13.80 -48.85 -26.90
N ALA A 579 14.14 -47.95 -27.82
CA ALA A 579 15.49 -47.76 -28.35
C ALA A 579 16.46 -47.01 -27.38
N LEU A 580 15.98 -46.55 -26.23
CA LEU A 580 16.78 -45.77 -25.27
C LEU A 580 17.69 -46.68 -24.41
N LYS A 581 19.00 -46.54 -24.62
CA LYS A 581 20.05 -47.24 -23.87
C LYS A 581 20.00 -46.84 -22.38
N LYS A 582 19.82 -47.81 -21.47
CA LYS A 582 19.85 -47.56 -20.02
C LYS A 582 21.27 -47.15 -19.58
N VAL A 583 21.38 -46.02 -18.88
CA VAL A 583 22.61 -45.58 -18.19
C VAL A 583 22.59 -46.15 -16.77
N PRO A 584 23.67 -46.78 -16.27
CA PRO A 584 23.73 -47.28 -14.90
C PRO A 584 23.85 -46.13 -13.89
N ALA A 585 23.24 -46.30 -12.72
CA ALA A 585 23.34 -45.32 -11.63
C ALA A 585 24.76 -45.32 -11.03
N ALA A 586 25.35 -44.14 -10.89
CA ALA A 586 26.62 -43.99 -10.19
C ALA A 586 26.40 -44.14 -8.67
N ALA A 587 27.15 -45.05 -8.06
CA ALA A 587 27.15 -45.23 -6.61
C ALA A 587 27.77 -44.00 -5.90
N GLY A 588 27.23 -43.65 -4.74
CA GLY A 588 27.83 -42.61 -3.89
C GLY A 588 29.16 -43.06 -3.30
N ASN A 589 30.06 -42.11 -3.05
CA ASN A 589 31.34 -42.34 -2.39
C ASN A 589 31.34 -41.62 -1.02
N PRO A 590 31.75 -42.28 0.08
CA PRO A 590 31.80 -41.67 1.41
C PRO A 590 33.12 -40.92 1.67
N HIS A 591 33.17 -40.19 2.79
CA HIS A 591 34.24 -39.30 3.25
C HIS A 591 34.31 -37.97 2.47
N SER A 592 34.39 -36.79 3.09
CA SER A 592 34.79 -36.45 4.47
C SER A 592 33.87 -35.39 5.10
#